data_AF-A0A0G4ETJ1-F1
#
_entry.id   AF-A0A0G4ETJ1-F1
#
_cell.length_a   1.000
_cell.length_b   1.000
_cell.length_c   1.000
_cell.angle_alpha   90.00
_cell.angle_beta   90.00
_cell.angle_gamma   90.00
#
_symmetry.space_group_name_H-M   'P 1'
#
loop_
_entity.id
_entity.type
_entity.pdbx_description
1 polymer ?
#
loop_
_entity_poly.entity_id
_entity_poly.type
_entity_poly.pdbx_seq_one_letter_code
_entity_poly.pdbx_strand_id
1 'polypeptide(L)'
;MESDGGGRRSNAHDTLVSALSADGGIVVRAVSARNLVQDALIRLQLSPVPAQALGEVAVCNLLLASGLKDREQLQLTIAGNGPISGITSIADGHGDVKAMLQGDRKFTGQQDASGSREKSIRRGIGRGQIQLVRSHPDWIQPFQSITEIRNVSIPINVAFALLETEQRTSAIDAGVEVSGALVQAAAGYYVERLPDASEETLQRVEENLKGLKNDSLSTLFRSGLTAPDLVDRILEGVGVMHGTYSTGAPSYKCSCSPERFLYRLKALPRPELEQIILKQEILEMTCAFCGEVYHISWDRVRKLLDISEQENELWREEAPPLANGTISPRPSPSSEASSAIASSLRLASLNREREEQGRLGGGGDGADDTA
;
A
#
# COMPACT_ATOMS: atom_id res chain seq x y z
N MET A 1 -44.96 -2.09 -5.60
CA MET A 1 -44.11 -1.39 -6.60
C MET A 1 -43.85 0.00 -6.06
N GLU A 2 -42.91 0.11 -5.13
CA GLU A 2 -42.36 1.40 -4.73
C GLU A 2 -40.99 1.48 -5.40
N SER A 3 -40.88 2.39 -6.36
CA SER A 3 -39.64 2.75 -7.04
C SER A 3 -38.76 3.51 -6.05
N ASP A 4 -37.88 2.78 -5.38
CA ASP A 4 -36.85 3.39 -4.54
C ASP A 4 -35.87 4.17 -5.43
N GLY A 5 -35.48 5.36 -4.96
CA GLY A 5 -34.92 6.44 -5.77
C GLY A 5 -33.66 6.03 -6.54
N GLY A 6 -33.78 5.95 -7.86
CA GLY A 6 -32.67 5.77 -8.80
C GLY A 6 -31.73 6.97 -8.84
N GLY A 7 -30.97 7.19 -7.76
CA GLY A 7 -29.77 8.00 -7.80
C GLY A 7 -28.83 7.40 -8.85
N ARG A 8 -28.34 8.24 -9.77
CA ARG A 8 -27.45 7.77 -10.84
C ARG A 8 -26.18 7.19 -10.20
N ARG A 9 -26.00 5.87 -10.30
CA ARG A 9 -24.78 5.19 -9.84
C ARG A 9 -23.58 5.88 -10.50
N SER A 10 -22.58 6.25 -9.71
CA SER A 10 -21.38 6.94 -10.20
C SER A 10 -20.15 6.60 -9.37
N ASN A 11 -18.97 6.76 -9.98
CA ASN A 11 -17.67 6.64 -9.31
C ASN A 11 -17.12 8.00 -8.84
N ALA A 12 -17.98 9.02 -8.70
CA ALA A 12 -17.56 10.34 -8.22
C ALA A 12 -17.10 10.30 -6.75
N HIS A 13 -17.74 9.44 -5.96
CA HIS A 13 -17.40 9.18 -4.58
C HIS A 13 -16.96 7.73 -4.43
N ASP A 14 -16.13 7.50 -3.40
CA ASP A 14 -15.75 6.15 -3.04
C ASP A 14 -16.94 5.45 -2.37
N THR A 15 -17.09 4.16 -2.64
CA THR A 15 -18.25 3.38 -2.18
C THR A 15 -17.81 1.96 -1.91
N LEU A 16 -18.16 1.44 -0.75
CA LEU A 16 -18.01 0.05 -0.35
C LEU A 16 -19.40 -0.57 -0.30
N VAL A 17 -19.60 -1.69 -0.99
CA VAL A 17 -20.86 -2.41 -1.05
C VAL A 17 -20.65 -3.81 -0.50
N SER A 18 -21.63 -4.32 0.25
CA SER A 18 -21.69 -5.71 0.68
C SER A 18 -23.09 -6.27 0.42
N ALA A 19 -23.16 -7.52 0.01
CA ALA A 19 -24.41 -8.24 -0.22
C ALA A 19 -24.24 -9.74 0.04
N LEU A 20 -25.34 -10.42 0.31
CA LEU A 20 -25.42 -11.88 0.27
C LEU A 20 -26.16 -12.32 -1.00
N SER A 21 -25.78 -13.46 -1.57
CA SER A 21 -26.58 -14.13 -2.59
C SER A 21 -27.98 -14.45 -2.07
N ALA A 22 -28.96 -14.58 -2.96
CA ALA A 22 -30.35 -14.83 -2.58
C ALA A 22 -30.55 -16.06 -1.69
N ASP A 23 -29.73 -17.10 -1.88
CA ASP A 23 -29.71 -18.33 -1.08
C ASP A 23 -28.88 -18.23 0.20
N GLY A 24 -28.17 -17.12 0.42
CA GLY A 24 -27.31 -16.89 1.57
C GLY A 24 -25.97 -17.63 1.53
N GLY A 25 -25.67 -18.35 0.45
CA GLY A 25 -24.46 -19.17 0.32
C GLY A 25 -23.19 -18.40 -0.03
N ILE A 26 -23.30 -17.16 -0.50
CA ILE A 26 -22.17 -16.36 -0.98
C ILE A 26 -22.22 -14.95 -0.40
N VAL A 27 -21.09 -14.50 0.14
CA VAL A 27 -20.86 -13.09 0.46
C VAL A 27 -20.16 -12.44 -0.73
N VAL A 28 -20.67 -11.28 -1.17
CA VAL A 28 -20.03 -10.46 -2.19
C VAL A 28 -19.81 -9.06 -1.65
N ARG A 29 -18.61 -8.54 -1.85
CA ARG A 29 -18.24 -7.17 -1.53
C ARG A 29 -17.55 -6.55 -2.73
N ALA A 30 -17.81 -5.27 -2.96
CA ALA A 30 -17.15 -4.50 -4.00
C ALA A 30 -16.81 -3.10 -3.48
N VAL A 31 -15.73 -2.52 -3.98
CA VAL A 31 -15.29 -1.19 -3.57
C VAL A 31 -14.81 -0.35 -4.74
N SER A 32 -15.20 0.93 -4.76
CA SER A 32 -14.52 2.02 -5.45
C SER A 32 -13.76 2.82 -4.39
N ALA A 33 -12.45 2.96 -4.53
CA ALA A 33 -11.56 3.60 -3.55
C ALA A 33 -10.59 4.59 -4.21
N ARG A 34 -11.00 5.21 -5.32
CA ARG A 34 -10.14 6.10 -6.11
C ARG A 34 -9.65 7.28 -5.28
N ASN A 35 -10.57 7.98 -4.60
CA ASN A 35 -10.24 9.19 -3.86
C ASN A 35 -9.39 8.87 -2.62
N LEU A 36 -9.68 7.76 -1.96
CA LEU A 36 -8.96 7.22 -0.82
C LEU A 36 -7.51 6.89 -1.18
N VAL A 37 -7.28 6.17 -2.28
CA VAL A 37 -5.92 5.87 -2.76
C VAL A 37 -5.21 7.14 -3.25
N GLN A 38 -5.95 8.10 -3.82
CA GLN A 38 -5.40 9.41 -4.20
C GLN A 38 -4.91 10.19 -2.98
N ASP A 39 -5.67 10.21 -1.89
CA ASP A 39 -5.28 10.87 -0.64
C ASP A 39 -4.02 10.22 -0.06
N ALA A 40 -3.98 8.89 -0.01
CA ALA A 40 -2.80 8.13 0.43
C ALA A 40 -1.55 8.45 -0.41
N LEU A 41 -1.68 8.50 -1.73
CA LEU A 41 -0.59 8.81 -2.66
C LEU A 41 -0.01 10.20 -2.39
N ILE A 42 -0.87 11.22 -2.23
CA ILE A 42 -0.46 12.61 -1.97
C ILE A 42 0.27 12.70 -0.63
N ARG A 43 -0.34 12.17 0.43
CA ARG A 43 0.22 12.19 1.80
C ARG A 43 1.58 11.53 1.90
N LEU A 44 1.74 10.39 1.23
CA LEU A 44 2.97 9.59 1.27
C LEU A 44 3.97 9.94 0.17
N GLN A 45 3.61 10.83 -0.74
CA GLN A 45 4.42 11.27 -1.88
C GLN A 45 4.96 10.10 -2.70
N LEU A 46 4.10 9.14 -3.06
CA LEU A 46 4.52 7.92 -3.76
C LEU A 46 4.65 8.13 -5.26
N SER A 47 5.63 7.46 -5.89
CA SER A 47 5.62 7.26 -7.36
C SER A 47 4.59 6.20 -7.77
N PRO A 48 4.25 6.07 -9.06
CA PRO A 48 3.16 5.22 -9.52
C PRO A 48 3.21 3.76 -9.03
N VAL A 49 4.37 3.08 -9.10
CA VAL A 49 4.46 1.65 -8.72
C VAL A 49 4.22 1.43 -7.22
N PRO A 50 4.92 2.12 -6.29
CA PRO A 50 4.61 2.12 -4.87
C PRO A 50 3.15 2.50 -4.55
N ALA A 51 2.58 3.48 -5.25
CA ALA A 51 1.20 3.89 -5.05
C ALA A 51 0.20 2.81 -5.45
N GLN A 52 0.44 2.11 -6.55
CA GLN A 52 -0.37 0.97 -6.99
C GLN A 52 -0.30 -0.16 -5.98
N ALA A 53 0.92 -0.54 -5.56
CA ALA A 53 1.10 -1.60 -4.57
C ALA A 53 0.41 -1.28 -3.24
N LEU A 54 0.58 -0.05 -2.72
CA LEU A 54 -0.09 0.39 -1.50
C LEU A 54 -1.62 0.43 -1.66
N GLY A 55 -2.11 0.88 -2.82
CA GLY A 55 -3.53 0.93 -3.13
C GLY A 55 -4.15 -0.47 -3.20
N GLU A 56 -3.51 -1.45 -3.84
CA GLU A 56 -3.98 -2.84 -3.89
C GLU A 56 -4.06 -3.45 -2.49
N VAL A 57 -3.04 -3.23 -1.64
CA VAL A 57 -3.06 -3.69 -0.24
C VAL A 57 -4.18 -3.00 0.56
N ALA A 58 -4.37 -1.69 0.39
CA ALA A 58 -5.43 -0.95 1.06
C ALA A 58 -6.83 -1.43 0.65
N VAL A 59 -7.06 -1.64 -0.64
CA VAL A 59 -8.32 -2.15 -1.20
C VAL A 59 -8.60 -3.57 -0.71
N CYS A 60 -7.62 -4.47 -0.78
CA CYS A 60 -7.77 -5.82 -0.24
C CYS A 60 -8.14 -5.77 1.25
N ASN A 61 -7.44 -4.97 2.04
CA ASN A 61 -7.70 -4.88 3.47
C ASN A 61 -9.10 -4.30 3.78
N LEU A 62 -9.55 -3.28 3.05
CA LEU A 62 -10.91 -2.74 3.16
C LEU A 62 -11.97 -3.80 2.90
N LEU A 63 -11.81 -4.61 1.84
CA LEU A 63 -12.75 -5.66 1.48
C LEU A 63 -12.82 -6.77 2.54
N LEU A 64 -11.69 -7.11 3.15
CA LEU A 64 -11.61 -8.11 4.21
C LEU A 64 -12.14 -7.60 5.55
N ALA A 65 -11.80 -6.36 5.91
CA ALA A 65 -12.24 -5.71 7.15
C ALA A 65 -13.73 -5.36 7.11
N SER A 66 -14.31 -5.19 5.92
CA SER A 66 -15.75 -5.05 5.75
C SER A 66 -16.46 -6.25 6.40
N GLY A 67 -17.42 -5.99 7.29
CA GLY A 67 -18.13 -7.02 8.05
C GLY A 67 -17.48 -7.42 9.38
N LEU A 68 -16.32 -6.85 9.75
CA LEU A 68 -15.87 -6.88 11.14
C LEU A 68 -16.85 -6.13 12.04
N LYS A 69 -16.99 -6.59 13.27
CA LYS A 69 -17.89 -6.00 14.27
C LYS A 69 -17.12 -5.11 15.25
N ASP A 70 -17.85 -4.26 15.95
CA ASP A 70 -17.34 -3.50 17.10
C ASP A 70 -16.09 -2.66 16.78
N ARG A 71 -15.07 -2.73 17.64
CA ARG A 71 -13.80 -2.00 17.50
C ARG A 71 -12.70 -2.87 16.91
N GLU A 72 -13.07 -3.92 16.18
CA GLU A 72 -12.10 -4.82 15.57
C GLU A 72 -11.36 -4.14 14.42
N GLN A 73 -10.10 -4.51 14.25
CA GLN A 73 -9.25 -4.04 13.16
C GLN A 73 -8.53 -5.21 12.51
N LEU A 74 -8.38 -5.12 11.19
CA LEU A 74 -7.55 -6.00 10.40
C LEU A 74 -6.32 -5.25 9.90
N GLN A 75 -5.15 -5.79 10.21
CA GLN A 75 -3.89 -5.36 9.64
C GLN A 75 -3.46 -6.37 8.57
N LEU A 76 -3.22 -5.88 7.36
CA LEU A 76 -2.59 -6.62 6.28
C LEU A 76 -1.20 -6.04 6.04
N THR A 77 -0.17 -6.85 6.27
CA THR A 77 1.23 -6.50 6.01
C THR A 77 1.80 -7.39 4.91
N ILE A 78 2.41 -6.78 3.91
CA ILE A 78 3.26 -7.46 2.94
C ILE A 78 4.69 -7.01 3.21
N ALA A 79 5.54 -7.93 3.63
CA ALA A 79 6.95 -7.66 3.91
C ALA A 79 7.81 -8.43 2.92
N GLY A 80 8.80 -7.76 2.33
CA GLY A 80 9.65 -8.35 1.30
C GLY A 80 11.07 -7.82 1.34
N ASN A 81 11.94 -8.48 0.56
CA ASN A 81 13.36 -8.16 0.50
C ASN A 81 13.75 -7.28 -0.71
N GLY A 82 12.77 -6.71 -1.42
CA GLY A 82 12.98 -5.79 -2.53
C GLY A 82 13.05 -4.32 -2.10
N PRO A 83 13.17 -3.38 -3.06
CA PRO A 83 13.17 -1.94 -2.81
C PRO A 83 11.95 -1.44 -2.03
N ILE A 84 10.77 -2.02 -2.25
CA ILE A 84 9.57 -1.81 -1.43
C ILE A 84 9.58 -2.90 -0.35
N SER A 85 10.25 -2.62 0.76
CA SER A 85 10.51 -3.62 1.80
C SER A 85 9.28 -3.97 2.64
N GLY A 86 8.29 -3.09 2.69
CA GLY A 86 7.08 -3.32 3.47
C GLY A 86 5.91 -2.45 3.07
N ILE A 87 4.72 -3.02 3.05
CA ILE A 87 3.46 -2.29 2.93
C ILE A 87 2.55 -2.80 4.04
N THR A 88 2.05 -1.89 4.88
CA THR A 88 1.11 -2.24 5.95
C THR A 88 -0.14 -1.40 5.81
N SER A 89 -1.29 -2.06 5.71
CA SER A 89 -2.60 -1.45 5.78
C SER A 89 -3.30 -1.87 7.07
N ILE A 90 -4.05 -0.98 7.70
CA ILE A 90 -4.93 -1.25 8.84
C ILE A 90 -6.30 -0.70 8.51
N ALA A 91 -7.32 -1.54 8.56
CA ALA A 91 -8.72 -1.20 8.27
C ALA A 91 -9.65 -1.72 9.36
N ASP A 92 -10.80 -1.06 9.53
CA ASP A 92 -11.87 -1.48 10.44
C ASP A 92 -13.20 -1.76 9.71
N GLY A 93 -14.18 -2.26 10.46
CA GLY A 93 -15.52 -2.59 9.95
C GLY A 93 -16.35 -1.38 9.49
N HIS A 94 -15.94 -0.15 9.81
CA HIS A 94 -16.61 1.07 9.38
C HIS A 94 -16.15 1.55 8.00
N GLY A 95 -15.11 0.93 7.43
CA GLY A 95 -14.53 1.33 6.15
C GLY A 95 -13.45 2.40 6.30
N ASP A 96 -12.97 2.67 7.51
CA ASP A 96 -11.80 3.53 7.72
C ASP A 96 -10.52 2.70 7.49
N VAL A 97 -9.57 3.25 6.74
CA VAL A 97 -8.28 2.62 6.45
C VAL A 97 -7.13 3.60 6.54
N LYS A 98 -5.97 3.09 6.95
CA LYS A 98 -4.68 3.78 6.84
C LYS A 98 -3.65 2.81 6.31
N ALA A 99 -2.68 3.31 5.57
CA ALA A 99 -1.61 2.48 5.02
C ALA A 99 -0.28 3.21 5.08
N MET A 100 0.80 2.45 5.24
CA MET A 100 2.17 2.94 5.18
C MET A 100 3.00 2.09 4.22
N LEU A 101 4.04 2.71 3.65
CA LEU A 101 5.02 2.05 2.81
C LEU A 101 6.43 2.28 3.38
N GLN A 102 7.18 1.19 3.48
CA GLN A 102 8.58 1.11 3.86
C GLN A 102 9.43 0.78 2.62
N GLY A 103 10.60 1.41 2.53
CA GLY A 103 11.50 1.28 1.40
C GLY A 103 11.41 2.45 0.41
N ASP A 104 11.75 2.19 -0.85
CA ASP A 104 11.86 3.19 -1.91
C ASP A 104 10.48 3.64 -2.41
N ARG A 105 10.05 4.81 -1.92
CA ARG A 105 8.82 5.50 -2.32
C ARG A 105 8.81 5.98 -3.76
N LYS A 106 9.97 5.99 -4.43
CA LYS A 106 10.16 6.49 -5.80
C LYS A 106 10.52 5.38 -6.78
N PHE A 107 10.44 4.12 -6.35
CA PHE A 107 10.68 2.97 -7.22
C PHE A 107 9.82 3.08 -8.49
N THR A 108 10.47 3.05 -9.65
CA THR A 108 9.76 3.18 -10.94
C THR A 108 9.49 1.82 -11.57
N GLY A 109 10.20 0.78 -11.13
CA GLY A 109 10.28 -0.50 -11.84
C GLY A 109 10.90 -0.35 -13.23
N GLN A 110 11.41 -1.47 -13.78
CA GLN A 110 11.58 -1.56 -15.23
C GLN A 110 10.24 -2.04 -15.79
N GLN A 111 9.61 -1.23 -16.66
CA GLN A 111 8.50 -1.73 -17.47
C GLN A 111 9.07 -2.82 -18.38
N ASP A 112 8.58 -4.05 -18.28
CA ASP A 112 8.90 -5.05 -19.28
C ASP A 112 8.18 -4.73 -20.59
N ALA A 113 8.61 -5.34 -21.70
CA ALA A 113 7.96 -5.18 -23.00
C ALA A 113 6.45 -5.58 -23.01
N SER A 114 5.96 -6.24 -21.95
CA SER A 114 4.55 -6.57 -21.75
C SER A 114 3.76 -5.52 -20.95
N GLY A 115 4.42 -4.52 -20.36
CA GLY A 115 3.77 -3.46 -19.56
C GLY A 115 3.03 -3.98 -18.32
N SER A 116 3.34 -5.19 -17.83
CA SER A 116 2.56 -5.82 -16.77
C SER A 116 2.86 -5.20 -15.40
N ARG A 117 1.90 -4.42 -14.90
CA ARG A 117 1.94 -3.69 -13.62
C ARG A 117 2.28 -4.59 -12.44
N GLU A 118 1.63 -5.76 -12.35
CA GLU A 118 1.81 -6.74 -11.28
C GLU A 118 3.27 -7.21 -11.19
N LYS A 119 3.95 -7.40 -12.33
CA LYS A 119 5.36 -7.81 -12.34
C LYS A 119 6.27 -6.69 -11.81
N SER A 120 5.99 -5.43 -12.12
CA SER A 120 6.75 -4.29 -11.58
C SER A 120 6.57 -4.19 -10.06
N ILE A 121 5.34 -4.34 -9.57
CA ILE A 121 5.03 -4.41 -8.12
C ILE A 121 5.76 -5.59 -7.47
N ARG A 122 5.67 -6.78 -8.06
CA ARG A 122 6.32 -8.01 -7.56
C ARG A 122 7.84 -7.90 -7.50
N ARG A 123 8.48 -7.19 -8.44
CA ARG A 123 9.93 -6.88 -8.42
C ARG A 123 10.26 -5.88 -7.31
N GLY A 124 9.41 -4.87 -7.12
CA GLY A 124 9.55 -3.90 -6.04
C GLY A 124 9.50 -4.56 -4.66
N ILE A 125 8.55 -5.47 -4.44
CA ILE A 125 8.39 -6.17 -3.14
C ILE A 125 9.46 -7.25 -2.94
N GLY A 126 9.84 -7.97 -4.00
CA GLY A 126 10.78 -9.09 -3.88
C GLY A 126 10.16 -10.31 -3.21
N ARG A 127 10.99 -11.21 -2.67
CA ARG A 127 10.52 -12.39 -1.93
C ARG A 127 10.20 -12.00 -0.50
N GLY A 128 9.22 -12.67 0.10
CA GLY A 128 8.80 -12.33 1.45
C GLY A 128 7.50 -13.00 1.85
N GLN A 129 6.78 -12.35 2.75
CA GLN A 129 5.63 -12.92 3.45
C GLN A 129 4.47 -11.94 3.50
N ILE A 130 3.27 -12.49 3.63
CA ILE A 130 2.05 -11.78 3.96
C ILE A 130 1.68 -12.12 5.40
N GLN A 131 1.33 -11.11 6.16
CA GLN A 131 0.82 -11.25 7.53
C GLN A 131 -0.55 -10.62 7.63
N LEU A 132 -1.51 -11.38 8.17
CA LEU A 132 -2.81 -10.89 8.59
C LEU A 132 -2.86 -10.86 10.11
N VAL A 133 -3.27 -9.74 10.69
CA VAL A 133 -3.45 -9.61 12.14
C VAL A 133 -4.84 -9.04 12.42
N ARG A 134 -5.69 -9.82 13.08
CA ARG A 134 -6.99 -9.37 13.57
C ARG A 134 -6.88 -9.05 15.06
N SER A 135 -7.30 -7.85 15.43
CA SER A 135 -7.15 -7.34 16.80
C SER A 135 -8.43 -6.68 17.28
N HIS A 136 -8.62 -6.67 18.60
CA HIS A 136 -9.65 -5.91 19.28
C HIS A 136 -9.05 -5.32 20.57
N PRO A 137 -9.45 -4.09 20.99
CA PRO A 137 -8.91 -3.47 22.20
C PRO A 137 -9.08 -4.29 23.48
N ASP A 138 -10.12 -5.12 23.53
CA ASP A 138 -10.45 -5.93 24.71
C ASP A 138 -9.85 -7.35 24.66
N TRP A 139 -9.09 -7.69 23.60
CA TRP A 139 -8.39 -8.98 23.51
C TRP A 139 -6.99 -8.88 24.11
N ILE A 140 -6.58 -9.90 24.87
CA ILE A 140 -5.24 -9.97 25.45
C ILE A 140 -4.17 -10.13 24.37
N GLN A 141 -4.47 -10.92 23.33
CA GLN A 141 -3.58 -11.17 22.20
C GLN A 141 -4.37 -11.12 20.90
N PRO A 142 -3.81 -10.54 19.82
CA PRO A 142 -4.44 -10.57 18.52
C PRO A 142 -4.32 -11.97 17.87
N PHE A 143 -5.22 -12.27 16.94
CA PHE A 143 -5.02 -13.41 16.04
C PHE A 143 -4.09 -12.99 14.92
N GLN A 144 -3.11 -13.83 14.61
CA GLN A 144 -2.12 -13.56 13.58
C GLN A 144 -1.90 -14.78 12.70
N SER A 145 -1.71 -14.54 11.41
CA SER A 145 -1.32 -15.56 10.45
C SER A 145 -0.27 -15.01 9.51
N ILE A 146 0.64 -15.88 9.05
CA ILE A 146 1.75 -15.53 8.18
C ILE A 146 1.88 -16.58 7.08
N THR A 147 1.94 -16.16 5.83
CA THR A 147 2.15 -17.01 4.66
C THR A 147 3.20 -16.43 3.72
N GLU A 148 3.71 -17.23 2.79
CA GLU A 148 4.70 -16.77 1.81
C GLU A 148 4.06 -16.08 0.60
N ILE A 149 4.76 -15.12 0.00
CA ILE A 149 4.38 -14.52 -1.29
C ILE A 149 4.72 -15.50 -2.43
N ARG A 150 3.71 -16.15 -3.00
CA ARG A 150 3.82 -17.18 -4.04
C ARG A 150 3.43 -16.71 -5.43
N ASN A 151 2.58 -15.71 -5.54
CA ASN A 151 2.07 -15.18 -6.80
C ASN A 151 2.61 -13.76 -7.10
N VAL A 152 2.50 -13.31 -8.35
CA VAL A 152 2.81 -11.93 -8.76
C VAL A 152 1.74 -10.95 -8.29
N SER A 153 0.49 -11.39 -8.20
CA SER A 153 -0.68 -10.58 -7.86
C SER A 153 -0.90 -10.52 -6.35
N ILE A 154 -0.98 -9.32 -5.77
CA ILE A 154 -1.24 -9.12 -4.34
C ILE A 154 -2.56 -9.76 -3.91
N PRO A 155 -3.71 -9.50 -4.58
CA PRO A 155 -4.98 -10.16 -4.27
C PRO A 155 -4.90 -11.69 -4.20
N ILE A 156 -4.25 -12.33 -5.18
CA ILE A 156 -4.14 -13.79 -5.21
C ILE A 156 -3.38 -14.33 -3.99
N ASN A 157 -2.30 -13.65 -3.57
CA ASN A 157 -1.58 -14.04 -2.37
C ASN A 157 -2.42 -13.86 -1.09
N VAL A 158 -3.27 -12.84 -1.03
CA VAL A 158 -4.23 -12.64 0.07
C VAL A 158 -5.26 -13.77 0.12
N ALA A 159 -5.82 -14.19 -1.02
CA ALA A 159 -6.71 -15.35 -1.08
C ALA A 159 -6.02 -16.64 -0.62
N PHE A 160 -4.76 -16.88 -1.01
CA PHE A 160 -3.99 -18.02 -0.50
C PHE A 160 -3.78 -17.95 1.01
N ALA A 161 -3.51 -16.77 1.57
CA ALA A 161 -3.39 -16.60 3.01
C ALA A 161 -4.69 -17.01 3.73
N LEU A 162 -5.84 -16.51 3.28
CA LEU A 162 -7.14 -16.85 3.86
C LEU A 162 -7.47 -18.34 3.75
N LEU A 163 -7.16 -18.97 2.61
CA LEU A 163 -7.38 -20.39 2.42
C LEU A 163 -6.52 -21.25 3.36
N GLU A 164 -5.23 -20.94 3.47
CA GLU A 164 -4.28 -21.73 4.27
C GLU A 164 -4.48 -21.54 5.77
N THR A 165 -4.84 -20.32 6.21
CA THR A 165 -4.83 -19.98 7.64
C THR A 165 -6.22 -19.94 8.26
N GLU A 166 -7.25 -19.60 7.48
CA GLU A 166 -8.64 -19.50 7.95
C GLU A 166 -9.57 -20.52 7.27
N GLN A 167 -9.08 -21.33 6.32
CA GLN A 167 -9.89 -22.27 5.52
C GLN A 167 -11.04 -21.58 4.75
N ARG A 168 -10.88 -20.27 4.46
CA ARG A 168 -11.89 -19.48 3.75
C ARG A 168 -11.66 -19.57 2.25
N THR A 169 -12.55 -20.29 1.57
CA THR A 169 -12.55 -20.35 0.11
C THR A 169 -13.11 -19.04 -0.44
N SER A 170 -12.23 -18.25 -1.08
CA SER A 170 -12.59 -16.91 -1.54
C SER A 170 -11.91 -16.55 -2.86
N ALA A 171 -12.54 -15.63 -3.59
CA ALA A 171 -11.96 -14.96 -4.74
C ALA A 171 -11.86 -13.46 -4.43
N ILE A 172 -10.66 -12.90 -4.58
CA ILE A 172 -10.38 -11.49 -4.35
C ILE A 172 -9.62 -10.93 -5.54
N ASP A 173 -9.97 -9.72 -5.93
CA ASP A 173 -9.23 -8.97 -6.93
C ASP A 173 -9.21 -7.49 -6.55
N ALA A 174 -8.13 -6.81 -6.90
CA ALA A 174 -7.94 -5.39 -6.69
C ALA A 174 -7.10 -4.82 -7.83
N GLY A 175 -7.56 -3.73 -8.42
CA GLY A 175 -6.89 -3.05 -9.51
C GLY A 175 -6.73 -1.57 -9.24
N VAL A 176 -5.49 -1.09 -9.33
CA VAL A 176 -5.15 0.33 -9.18
C VAL A 176 -4.42 0.83 -10.43
N GLU A 177 -4.86 1.97 -10.93
CA GLU A 177 -4.24 2.66 -12.05
C GLU A 177 -3.86 4.07 -11.68
N VAL A 178 -2.58 4.38 -11.87
CA VAL A 178 -1.99 5.68 -11.58
C VAL A 178 -1.36 6.22 -12.85
N SER A 179 -1.66 7.47 -13.17
CA SER A 179 -1.07 8.22 -14.28
C SER A 179 -0.44 9.50 -13.72
N GLY A 180 0.88 9.57 -13.72
CA GLY A 180 1.62 10.64 -13.05
C GLY A 180 1.32 10.68 -11.55
N ALA A 181 0.73 11.79 -11.08
CA ALA A 181 0.31 11.96 -9.69
C ALA A 181 -1.18 11.67 -9.44
N LEU A 182 -1.91 11.22 -10.48
CA LEU A 182 -3.36 11.03 -10.43
C LEU A 182 -3.74 9.55 -10.47
N VAL A 183 -4.50 9.12 -9.46
CA VAL A 183 -5.19 7.82 -9.46
C VAL A 183 -6.37 7.92 -10.41
N GLN A 184 -6.34 7.12 -11.47
CA GLN A 184 -7.39 7.06 -12.49
C GLN A 184 -8.53 6.16 -12.06
N ALA A 185 -8.20 5.04 -11.41
CA ALA A 185 -9.14 4.11 -10.82
C ALA A 185 -8.45 3.31 -9.70
N ALA A 186 -9.20 3.00 -8.65
CA ALA A 186 -8.85 2.02 -7.64
C ALA A 186 -10.12 1.28 -7.25
N ALA A 187 -10.16 -0.02 -7.47
CA ALA A 187 -11.35 -0.83 -7.26
C ALA A 187 -11.00 -2.26 -6.89
N GLY A 188 -11.94 -2.98 -6.29
CA GLY A 188 -11.76 -4.39 -5.95
C GLY A 188 -13.07 -5.08 -5.64
N TYR A 189 -13.02 -6.41 -5.60
CA TYR A 189 -14.10 -7.23 -5.08
C TYR A 189 -13.57 -8.36 -4.21
N TYR A 190 -14.44 -8.86 -3.34
CA TYR A 190 -14.24 -10.04 -2.52
C TYR A 190 -15.48 -10.90 -2.56
N VAL A 191 -15.30 -12.18 -2.90
CA VAL A 191 -16.35 -13.19 -2.93
C VAL A 191 -15.94 -14.32 -2.00
N GLU A 192 -16.83 -14.74 -1.12
CA GLU A 192 -16.58 -15.81 -0.16
C GLU A 192 -17.70 -16.84 -0.19
N ARG A 193 -17.31 -18.11 -0.23
CA ARG A 193 -18.22 -19.24 -0.03
C ARG A 193 -18.54 -19.40 1.46
N LEU A 194 -19.82 -19.29 1.80
CA LEU A 194 -20.33 -19.65 3.12
C LEU A 194 -20.68 -21.15 3.18
N PRO A 195 -20.87 -21.70 4.41
CA PRO A 195 -21.48 -23.02 4.57
C PRO A 195 -22.81 -23.11 3.82
N ASP A 196 -23.12 -24.29 3.32
CA ASP A 196 -24.39 -24.59 2.61
C ASP A 196 -24.59 -23.89 1.26
N ALA A 197 -23.55 -23.23 0.71
CA ALA A 197 -23.58 -22.73 -0.67
C ALA A 197 -23.87 -23.86 -1.67
N SER A 198 -24.92 -23.69 -2.49
CA SER A 198 -25.28 -24.69 -3.50
C SER A 198 -24.25 -24.74 -4.63
N GLU A 199 -24.01 -25.94 -5.19
CA GLU A 199 -23.07 -26.09 -6.31
C GLU A 199 -23.53 -25.32 -7.57
N GLU A 200 -24.85 -25.17 -7.77
CA GLU A 200 -25.39 -24.34 -8.86
C GLU A 200 -25.03 -22.85 -8.67
N THR A 201 -25.23 -22.33 -7.45
CA THR A 201 -24.85 -20.95 -7.10
C THR A 201 -23.35 -20.72 -7.29
N LEU A 202 -22.52 -21.66 -6.82
CA LEU A 202 -21.06 -21.58 -6.95
C LEU A 202 -20.63 -21.57 -8.42
N GLN A 203 -21.13 -22.50 -9.22
CA GLN A 203 -20.82 -22.57 -10.65
C GLN A 203 -21.20 -21.28 -11.37
N ARG A 204 -22.40 -20.74 -11.09
CA ARG A 204 -22.87 -19.50 -11.68
C ARG A 204 -21.96 -18.32 -11.33
N VAL A 205 -21.61 -18.17 -10.05
CA VAL A 205 -20.71 -17.09 -9.60
C VAL A 205 -19.32 -17.24 -10.22
N GLU A 206 -18.79 -18.46 -10.33
CA GLU A 206 -17.51 -18.71 -11.01
C GLU A 206 -17.54 -18.33 -12.50
N GLU A 207 -18.63 -18.62 -13.21
CA GLU A 207 -18.83 -18.22 -14.61
C GLU A 207 -18.87 -16.69 -14.73
N ASN A 208 -19.60 -16.01 -13.85
CA ASN A 208 -19.66 -14.55 -13.80
C ASN A 208 -18.28 -13.93 -13.54
N LEU A 209 -17.52 -14.49 -12.59
CA LEU A 209 -16.15 -14.07 -12.29
C LEU A 209 -15.20 -14.31 -13.45
N LYS A 210 -15.31 -15.43 -14.17
CA LYS A 210 -14.53 -15.67 -15.41
C LYS A 210 -14.83 -14.62 -16.47
N GLY A 211 -16.09 -14.22 -16.63
CA GLY A 211 -16.50 -13.16 -17.55
C GLY A 211 -15.93 -11.78 -17.21
N LEU A 212 -15.63 -11.51 -15.94
CA LEU A 212 -14.98 -10.27 -15.50
C LEU A 212 -13.48 -10.21 -15.83
N LYS A 213 -12.80 -11.35 -15.92
CA LYS A 213 -11.34 -11.43 -16.18
C LYS A 213 -10.91 -10.99 -17.57
N ASN A 214 -11.87 -10.73 -18.47
CA ASN A 214 -11.58 -10.24 -19.82
C ASN A 214 -10.98 -8.83 -19.82
N ASP A 215 -11.29 -8.03 -18.80
CA ASP A 215 -10.80 -6.66 -18.62
C ASP A 215 -10.22 -6.48 -17.22
N SER A 216 -9.27 -5.55 -17.07
CA SER A 216 -8.81 -5.18 -15.72
C SER A 216 -9.89 -4.39 -14.97
N LEU A 217 -10.03 -4.60 -13.66
CA LEU A 217 -10.97 -3.83 -12.83
C LEU A 217 -10.79 -2.32 -12.97
N SER A 218 -9.54 -1.86 -13.04
CA SER A 218 -9.22 -0.45 -13.28
C SER A 218 -9.81 0.08 -14.58
N THR A 219 -9.84 -0.74 -15.65
CA THR A 219 -10.41 -0.38 -16.94
C THR A 219 -11.93 -0.35 -16.87
N LEU A 220 -12.54 -1.36 -16.26
CA LEU A 220 -14.00 -1.41 -16.06
C LEU A 220 -14.52 -0.18 -15.30
N PHE A 221 -13.84 0.22 -14.21
CA PHE A 221 -14.25 1.38 -13.41
C PHE A 221 -14.01 2.71 -14.11
N ARG A 222 -12.96 2.84 -14.95
CA ARG A 222 -12.79 4.01 -15.82
C ARG A 222 -13.90 4.12 -16.87
N SER A 223 -14.39 2.98 -17.37
CA SER A 223 -15.50 2.91 -18.33
C SER A 223 -16.88 3.13 -17.69
N GLY A 224 -16.93 3.36 -16.38
CA GLY A 224 -18.15 3.75 -15.66
C GLY A 224 -18.83 2.63 -14.86
N LEU A 225 -18.25 1.42 -14.81
CA LEU A 225 -18.75 0.37 -13.92
C LEU A 225 -18.61 0.81 -12.46
N THR A 226 -19.69 0.75 -11.69
CA THR A 226 -19.67 1.11 -10.27
C THR A 226 -19.56 -0.10 -9.36
N ALA A 227 -19.21 0.10 -8.07
CA ALA A 227 -19.18 -0.98 -7.09
C ALA A 227 -20.54 -1.72 -6.95
N PRO A 228 -21.69 -1.02 -6.93
CA PRO A 228 -23.00 -1.65 -7.08
C PRO A 228 -23.17 -2.52 -8.32
N ASP A 229 -22.77 -2.02 -9.49
CA ASP A 229 -22.88 -2.77 -10.75
C ASP A 229 -22.00 -4.02 -10.75
N LEU A 230 -20.83 -3.93 -10.10
CA LEU A 230 -19.94 -5.07 -9.94
C LEU A 230 -20.56 -6.18 -9.08
N VAL A 231 -21.21 -5.83 -7.97
CA VAL A 231 -21.95 -6.79 -7.15
C VAL A 231 -23.08 -7.44 -7.96
N ASP A 232 -23.87 -6.63 -8.67
CA ASP A 232 -24.98 -7.12 -9.49
C ASP A 232 -24.49 -8.07 -10.60
N ARG A 233 -23.34 -7.78 -11.22
CA ARG A 233 -22.72 -8.63 -12.24
C ARG A 233 -22.15 -9.93 -11.66
N ILE A 234 -21.58 -9.90 -10.46
CA ILE A 234 -21.09 -11.12 -9.79
C ILE A 234 -22.25 -12.04 -9.42
N LEU A 235 -23.37 -11.47 -8.98
CA LEU A 235 -24.58 -12.21 -8.56
C LEU A 235 -25.62 -12.39 -9.68
N GLU A 236 -25.25 -12.11 -10.94
CA GLU A 236 -26.14 -12.27 -12.08
C GLU A 236 -26.66 -13.71 -12.19
N GLY A 237 -27.98 -13.87 -12.24
CA GLY A 237 -28.64 -15.18 -12.26
C GLY A 237 -28.79 -15.88 -10.90
N VAL A 238 -28.13 -15.40 -9.84
CA VAL A 238 -28.29 -15.88 -8.46
C VAL A 238 -29.21 -14.95 -7.66
N GLY A 239 -29.08 -13.64 -7.89
CA GLY A 239 -29.82 -12.61 -7.17
C GLY A 239 -29.22 -12.26 -5.81
N VAL A 240 -29.78 -11.21 -5.20
CA VAL A 240 -29.35 -10.65 -3.92
C VAL A 240 -30.39 -10.95 -2.85
N MET A 241 -29.96 -11.38 -1.67
CA MET A 241 -30.86 -11.55 -0.52
C MET A 241 -31.37 -10.21 -0.03
N HIS A 242 -32.69 -10.10 0.10
CA HIS A 242 -33.35 -8.87 0.53
C HIS A 242 -32.83 -8.40 1.90
N GLY A 243 -32.59 -7.09 2.03
CA GLY A 243 -32.11 -6.47 3.28
C GLY A 243 -30.62 -6.67 3.60
N THR A 244 -29.87 -7.41 2.78
CA THR A 244 -28.43 -7.65 3.00
C THR A 244 -27.53 -6.67 2.26
N TYR A 245 -28.09 -5.93 1.30
CA TYR A 245 -27.39 -4.96 0.50
C TYR A 245 -27.08 -3.72 1.34
N SER A 246 -25.81 -3.52 1.68
CA SER A 246 -25.34 -2.37 2.44
C SER A 246 -24.35 -1.55 1.64
N THR A 247 -24.36 -0.24 1.88
CA THR A 247 -23.42 0.71 1.27
C THR A 247 -22.73 1.50 2.37
N GLY A 248 -21.43 1.72 2.21
CA GLY A 248 -20.59 2.51 3.09
C GLY A 248 -19.68 3.44 2.29
N ALA A 249 -19.21 4.50 2.94
CA ALA A 249 -18.27 5.45 2.37
C ALA A 249 -16.88 5.17 2.98
N PRO A 250 -16.01 4.41 2.29
CA PRO A 250 -14.68 4.13 2.82
C PRO A 250 -13.85 5.41 2.87
N SER A 251 -12.99 5.53 3.88
CA SER A 251 -12.24 6.77 4.11
C SER A 251 -10.78 6.51 4.50
N TYR A 252 -9.87 7.37 4.05
CA TYR A 252 -8.49 7.34 4.50
C TYR A 252 -8.36 8.08 5.85
N LYS A 253 -8.20 7.35 6.95
CA LYS A 253 -8.24 7.94 8.30
C LYS A 253 -7.15 7.39 9.20
N CYS A 254 -6.31 8.29 9.69
CA CYS A 254 -5.30 7.99 10.69
C CYS A 254 -5.67 8.63 12.03
N SER A 255 -5.57 7.85 13.11
CA SER A 255 -5.80 8.31 14.48
C SER A 255 -4.51 8.76 15.18
N CYS A 256 -3.50 9.21 14.43
CA CYS A 256 -2.28 9.75 15.01
C CYS A 256 -2.56 11.08 15.72
N SER A 257 -1.82 11.34 16.80
CA SER A 257 -1.84 12.63 17.49
C SER A 257 -0.46 12.92 18.09
N PRO A 258 -0.15 14.18 18.41
CA PRO A 258 1.09 14.53 19.10
C PRO A 258 1.27 13.72 20.40
N GLU A 259 0.19 13.47 21.14
CA GLU A 259 0.19 12.75 22.42
C GLU A 259 0.59 11.29 22.23
N ARG A 260 0.09 10.64 21.17
CA ARG A 260 0.46 9.26 20.82
C ARG A 260 1.93 9.16 20.39
N PHE A 261 2.47 10.18 19.74
CA PHE A 261 3.89 10.23 19.38
C PHE A 261 4.78 10.50 20.59
N LEU A 262 4.41 11.46 21.42
CA LEU A 262 5.07 11.75 22.70
C LEU A 262 5.20 10.47 23.51
N TYR A 263 4.11 9.74 23.73
CA TYR A 263 4.16 8.50 24.50
C TYR A 263 5.16 7.47 23.95
N ARG A 264 5.34 7.39 22.61
CA ARG A 264 6.33 6.49 21.99
C ARG A 264 7.77 6.89 22.29
N LEU A 265 8.05 8.15 22.59
CA LEU A 265 9.41 8.58 23.00
C LEU A 265 9.89 7.82 24.23
N LYS A 266 8.98 7.51 25.18
CA LYS A 266 9.33 6.73 26.39
C LYS A 266 9.85 5.32 26.07
N ALA A 267 9.56 4.80 24.89
CA ALA A 267 10.01 3.48 24.45
C ALA A 267 11.35 3.50 23.69
N LEU A 268 11.91 4.68 23.43
CA LEU A 268 13.19 4.79 22.74
C LEU A 268 14.34 4.32 23.65
N PRO A 269 15.39 3.69 23.08
CA PRO A 269 16.60 3.38 23.81
C PRO A 269 17.21 4.64 24.43
N ARG A 270 17.79 4.48 25.62
CA ARG A 270 18.42 5.57 26.38
C ARG A 270 19.37 6.46 25.55
N PRO A 271 20.26 5.92 24.69
CA PRO A 271 21.16 6.76 23.88
C PRO A 271 20.43 7.69 22.90
N GLU A 272 19.30 7.25 22.34
CA GLU A 272 18.50 8.07 21.42
C GLU A 272 17.79 9.19 22.18
N LEU A 273 17.26 8.88 23.37
CA LEU A 273 16.68 9.88 24.27
C LEU A 273 17.71 10.92 24.70
N GLU A 274 18.91 10.50 25.07
CA GLU A 274 19.99 11.42 25.46
C GLU A 274 20.37 12.37 24.31
N GLN A 275 20.39 11.91 23.06
CA GLN A 275 20.61 12.80 21.91
C GLN A 275 19.49 13.84 21.75
N ILE A 276 18.24 13.46 21.98
CA ILE A 276 17.10 14.38 21.95
C ILE A 276 17.23 15.41 23.09
N ILE A 277 17.57 14.95 24.29
CA ILE A 277 17.73 15.77 25.50
C ILE A 277 18.90 16.76 25.33
N LEU A 278 20.03 16.34 24.77
CA LEU A 278 21.21 17.19 24.58
C LEU A 278 20.97 18.32 23.57
N LYS A 279 20.18 18.07 22.52
CA LYS A 279 19.88 19.10 21.52
C LYS A 279 18.93 20.18 22.07
N GLN A 280 17.96 19.81 22.90
CA GLN A 280 16.92 20.71 23.43
C GLN A 280 16.17 21.52 22.35
N GLU A 281 16.06 20.95 21.14
CA GLU A 281 15.43 21.59 19.98
C GLU A 281 13.95 21.22 19.84
N ILE A 282 13.28 21.83 18.86
CA ILE A 282 11.96 21.39 18.42
C ILE A 282 12.12 19.99 17.79
N LEU A 283 11.40 19.01 18.34
CA LEU A 283 11.38 17.66 17.81
C LEU A 283 10.37 17.56 16.67
N GLU A 284 10.84 17.24 15.47
CA GLU A 284 10.01 16.92 14.32
C GLU A 284 9.70 15.41 14.29
N MET A 285 8.43 15.04 14.22
CA MET A 285 7.98 13.66 14.14
C MET A 285 6.99 13.48 12.99
N THR A 286 7.29 12.55 12.08
CA THR A 286 6.44 12.28 10.91
C THR A 286 5.69 10.97 11.07
N CYS A 287 4.38 10.97 10.85
CA CYS A 287 3.58 9.76 10.87
C CYS A 287 3.86 8.88 9.66
N ALA A 288 4.29 7.63 9.88
CA ALA A 288 4.54 6.68 8.81
C ALA A 288 3.29 6.33 7.98
N PHE A 289 2.09 6.42 8.57
CA PHE A 289 0.82 6.13 7.90
C PHE A 289 0.32 7.33 7.08
N CYS A 290 0.01 8.46 7.71
CA CYS A 290 -0.62 9.57 7.01
C CYS A 290 0.33 10.69 6.55
N GLY A 291 1.64 10.56 6.81
CA GLY A 291 2.64 11.58 6.44
C GLY A 291 2.57 12.88 7.26
N GLU A 292 1.65 12.99 8.22
CA GLU A 292 1.49 14.20 9.05
C GLU A 292 2.77 14.49 9.85
N VAL A 293 3.21 15.75 9.82
CA VAL A 293 4.44 16.21 10.49
C VAL A 293 4.07 17.02 11.74
N TYR A 294 4.49 16.52 12.89
CA TYR A 294 4.27 17.16 14.19
C TYR A 294 5.55 17.83 14.66
N HIS A 295 5.44 19.10 15.06
CA HIS A 295 6.51 19.85 15.69
C HIS A 295 6.22 19.95 17.19
N ILE A 296 7.09 19.35 17.99
CA ILE A 296 6.91 19.24 19.44
C ILE A 296 8.01 20.06 20.11
N SER A 297 7.61 21.09 20.86
CA SER A 297 8.54 21.89 21.64
C SER A 297 9.28 21.03 22.67
N TRP A 298 10.57 21.32 22.88
CA TRP A 298 11.37 20.72 23.94
C TRP A 298 10.67 20.71 25.30
N ASP A 299 9.97 21.80 25.66
CA ASP A 299 9.31 21.91 26.97
C ASP A 299 8.18 20.87 27.17
N ARG A 300 7.53 20.41 26.08
CA ARG A 300 6.57 19.29 26.14
C ARG A 300 7.28 17.94 26.29
N VAL A 301 8.43 17.75 25.64
CA VAL A 301 9.25 16.54 25.74
C VAL A 301 9.82 16.41 27.15
N ARG A 302 10.40 17.50 27.69
CA ARG A 302 10.90 17.61 29.05
C ARG A 302 9.85 17.20 30.09
N LYS A 303 8.65 17.77 30.00
CA LYS A 303 7.51 17.43 30.87
C LYS A 303 7.08 15.98 30.76
N LEU A 304 7.14 15.39 29.56
CA LEU A 304 6.79 13.98 29.37
C LEU A 304 7.82 13.03 30.01
N LEU A 305 9.11 13.37 29.90
CA LEU A 305 10.23 12.58 30.43
C LEU A 305 10.48 12.85 31.92
N ASP A 306 9.63 13.65 32.57
CA ASP A 306 9.75 14.05 33.97
C ASP A 306 11.10 14.69 34.33
N ILE A 307 11.70 15.42 33.36
CA ILE A 307 12.98 16.12 33.55
C ILE A 307 12.73 17.45 34.28
N SER A 308 13.30 17.60 35.46
CA SER A 308 13.20 18.83 36.25
C SER A 308 13.91 20.02 35.58
N GLU A 309 13.62 21.24 36.02
CA GLU A 309 14.31 22.43 35.49
C GLU A 309 15.81 22.41 35.82
N GLN A 310 16.17 21.90 37.00
CA GLN A 310 17.56 21.75 37.44
C GLN A 310 18.32 20.74 36.58
N GLU A 311 17.74 19.57 36.31
CA GLU A 311 18.33 18.58 35.40
C GLU A 311 18.45 19.16 33.99
N ASN A 312 17.41 19.84 33.51
CA ASN A 312 17.43 20.47 32.18
C ASN A 312 18.55 21.54 32.03
N GLU A 313 18.84 22.29 33.09
CA GLU A 313 19.97 23.23 33.14
C GLU A 313 21.32 22.51 33.13
N LEU A 314 21.48 21.45 33.92
CA LEU A 314 22.70 20.61 33.91
C LEU A 314 22.99 20.05 32.51
N TRP A 315 21.97 19.56 31.81
CA TRP A 315 22.12 19.07 30.43
C TRP A 315 22.48 20.17 29.43
N ARG A 316 22.16 21.44 29.69
CA ARG A 316 22.64 22.56 28.85
C ARG A 316 24.12 22.85 29.07
N GLU A 317 24.57 22.73 30.32
CA GLU A 317 25.95 23.02 30.69
C GLU A 317 26.91 21.90 30.27
N GLU A 318 26.44 20.65 30.31
CA GLU A 318 27.19 19.46 29.84
C GLU A 318 27.09 19.22 28.34
N ALA A 319 26.19 19.91 27.63
CA ALA A 319 26.14 19.82 26.18
C ALA A 319 27.49 20.31 25.61
N PRO A 320 28.23 19.48 24.84
CA PRO A 320 29.47 19.93 24.23
C PRO A 320 29.15 21.19 23.43
N PRO A 321 30.03 22.22 23.44
CA PRO A 321 29.77 23.45 22.71
C PRO A 321 29.42 23.05 21.28
N LEU A 322 28.20 23.38 20.84
CA LEU A 322 27.83 23.27 19.44
C LEU A 322 28.95 24.00 18.71
N ALA A 323 29.76 23.25 17.96
CA ALA A 323 30.80 23.86 17.17
C ALA A 323 30.11 24.95 16.35
N ASN A 324 30.56 26.21 16.50
CA ASN A 324 30.08 27.35 15.74
C ASN A 324 30.39 27.11 14.25
N GLY A 325 29.62 26.23 13.62
CA GLY A 325 29.39 26.23 12.20
C GLY A 325 28.35 27.30 11.99
N THR A 326 28.80 28.46 11.54
CA THR A 326 27.97 29.41 10.77
C THR A 326 26.89 28.63 10.03
N ILE A 327 25.62 28.82 10.41
CA ILE A 327 24.51 28.56 9.49
C ILE A 327 24.72 29.58 8.38
N SER A 328 25.45 29.17 7.35
CA SER A 328 25.43 29.90 6.09
C SER A 328 23.98 29.88 5.62
N PRO A 329 23.36 31.03 5.30
CA PRO A 329 22.01 31.02 4.78
C PRO A 329 22.01 30.12 3.54
N ARG A 330 21.09 29.16 3.49
CA ARG A 330 20.83 28.38 2.28
C ARG A 330 20.63 29.41 1.15
N PRO A 331 21.43 29.40 0.08
CA PRO A 331 21.20 30.34 -1.00
C PRO A 331 19.83 30.04 -1.60
N SER A 332 19.02 31.08 -1.75
CA SER A 332 17.88 31.08 -2.65
C SER A 332 18.33 30.63 -4.05
N PRO A 333 17.51 29.89 -4.81
CA PRO A 333 17.93 29.42 -6.12
C PRO A 333 17.98 30.61 -7.08
N SER A 334 19.18 31.09 -7.40
CA SER A 334 19.39 31.99 -8.54
C SER A 334 20.67 31.65 -9.28
N SER A 335 20.46 31.27 -10.54
CA SER A 335 21.32 31.50 -11.71
C SER A 335 22.81 31.19 -11.58
N GLU A 336 23.17 29.90 -11.50
CA GLU A 336 24.41 29.39 -12.12
C GLU A 336 24.41 27.86 -12.22
N ALA A 337 23.28 27.30 -12.66
CA ALA A 337 23.25 25.99 -13.30
C ALA A 337 23.61 26.17 -14.78
N SER A 338 24.90 26.35 -15.11
CA SER A 338 25.36 26.36 -16.50
C SER A 338 26.81 25.92 -16.76
N SER A 339 27.58 25.39 -15.79
CA SER A 339 28.94 24.90 -16.13
C SER A 339 29.35 23.51 -15.60
N ALA A 340 28.48 22.80 -14.91
CA ALA A 340 28.72 21.41 -14.49
C ALA A 340 28.21 20.35 -15.50
N ILE A 341 28.17 20.71 -16.80
CA ILE A 341 27.89 19.79 -17.93
C ILE A 341 29.18 19.49 -18.73
N ALA A 342 30.33 20.07 -18.38
CA ALA A 342 31.57 19.94 -19.16
C ALA A 342 32.63 18.97 -18.61
N SER A 343 32.28 18.04 -17.71
CA SER A 343 33.27 17.06 -17.18
C SER A 343 32.79 15.61 -17.16
N SER A 344 31.72 15.31 -17.90
CA SER A 344 31.19 13.95 -18.12
C SER A 344 31.53 13.36 -19.49
N LEU A 345 32.59 13.82 -20.17
CA LEU A 345 32.90 13.40 -21.55
C LEU A 345 34.37 13.03 -21.83
N ARG A 346 35.09 12.47 -20.85
CA ARG A 346 36.43 11.89 -21.10
C ARG A 346 36.76 10.56 -20.44
N LEU A 347 35.79 9.90 -19.80
CA LEU A 347 35.96 8.57 -19.19
C LEU A 347 34.85 7.56 -19.57
N ALA A 348 34.00 7.90 -20.55
CA ALA A 348 32.93 7.03 -21.07
C ALA A 348 33.17 6.60 -22.53
N SER A 349 34.42 6.60 -23.00
CA SER A 349 34.82 6.16 -24.34
C SER A 349 35.92 5.07 -24.34
N LEU A 350 36.11 4.35 -23.23
CA LEU A 350 37.12 3.28 -23.13
C LEU A 350 36.56 1.89 -22.75
N ASN A 351 35.25 1.67 -22.88
CA ASN A 351 34.64 0.34 -22.71
C ASN A 351 33.75 -0.11 -23.89
N ARG A 352 33.80 0.58 -25.04
CA ARG A 352 33.10 0.16 -26.28
C ARG A 352 34.01 -0.37 -27.39
N GLU A 353 35.32 -0.48 -27.17
CA GLU A 353 36.24 -1.07 -28.17
C GLU A 353 36.77 -2.46 -27.78
N ARG A 354 36.26 -3.07 -26.70
CA ARG A 354 36.60 -4.46 -26.32
C ARG A 354 35.53 -5.51 -26.63
N GLU A 355 34.32 -5.09 -27.03
CA GLU A 355 33.25 -6.03 -27.45
C GLU A 355 33.06 -6.11 -28.97
N GLU A 356 33.57 -5.16 -29.77
CA GLU A 356 33.52 -5.23 -31.24
C GLU A 356 34.80 -5.81 -31.88
N GLN A 357 35.93 -5.92 -31.16
CA GLN A 357 37.10 -6.70 -31.61
C GLN A 357 37.04 -8.20 -31.23
N GLY A 358 36.03 -8.62 -30.46
CA GLY A 358 35.75 -10.03 -30.19
C GLY A 358 34.80 -10.71 -31.19
N ARG A 359 34.31 -9.96 -32.19
CA ARG A 359 33.29 -10.44 -33.15
C ARG A 359 33.67 -10.31 -34.63
N LEU A 360 34.90 -9.89 -34.94
CA LEU A 360 35.40 -9.73 -36.32
C LEU A 360 36.85 -10.24 -36.54
N GLY A 361 37.25 -11.32 -35.87
CA GLY A 361 38.55 -11.97 -36.11
C GLY A 361 38.48 -13.48 -35.90
N GLY A 362 38.00 -14.22 -36.89
CA GLY A 362 37.91 -15.68 -36.80
C GLY A 362 37.27 -16.41 -37.98
N GLY A 363 37.46 -15.94 -39.21
CA GLY A 363 37.33 -16.74 -40.44
C GLY A 363 38.26 -16.14 -41.49
N GLY A 364 39.12 -16.87 -42.19
CA GLY A 364 39.49 -18.27 -42.21
C GLY A 364 40.83 -18.42 -42.95
N ASP A 365 41.38 -19.63 -43.02
CA ASP A 365 42.04 -20.25 -44.18
C ASP A 365 43.13 -21.28 -43.81
N GLY A 366 43.13 -22.39 -44.56
CA GLY A 366 44.21 -23.38 -44.68
C GLY A 366 43.95 -24.69 -43.91
N ALA A 367 43.24 -25.68 -44.46
CA ALA A 367 43.64 -26.63 -45.51
C ALA A 367 44.64 -27.73 -45.04
N ASP A 368 44.35 -28.93 -45.54
CA ASP A 368 45.15 -30.14 -45.68
C ASP A 368 45.20 -31.23 -44.58
N ASP A 369 44.67 -32.38 -45.02
CA ASP A 369 45.33 -33.69 -45.14
C ASP A 369 45.05 -34.83 -44.15
N THR A 370 44.37 -35.83 -44.72
CA THR A 370 44.63 -37.29 -44.64
C THR A 370 44.55 -38.02 -43.29
N ALA A 371 43.56 -38.89 -43.15
CA ALA A 371 43.69 -40.36 -43.13
C ALA A 371 42.40 -41.02 -42.59
#